data_AF-A0A812JKA8-F1
#
_entry.id   AF-A0A812JKA8-F1
#
_cell.length_a   1.000
_cell.length_b   1.000
_cell.length_c   1.000
_cell.angle_alpha   90.00
_cell.angle_beta   90.00
_cell.angle_gamma   90.00
#
_symmetry.space_group_name_H-M   'P 1'
#
loop_
_entity.id
_entity.type
_entity.pdbx_description
1 polymer ?
#
loop_
_entity_poly.entity_id
_entity_poly.type
_entity_poly.pdbx_seq_one_letter_code
_entity_poly.pdbx_strand_id
1 'polypeptide(L)'
;VINTLSSMAAGGKKVFIPYRNSKLTRVLQESLGGNALTTMMAAISPSKTNSEETYSTLNYAARAKFIKLNASKNEEAEHLSKLEEEVEMLRAKLAEAEQAKIHIDTSRYTDQIEEMERFMKQTWEDKERDTQKHE
;
A
#
# COMPACT_ATOMS: atom_id res chain seq x y z
N VAL A 1 1.64 -17.19 16.16
CA VAL A 1 0.61 -16.11 16.22
C VAL A 1 -0.09 -16.08 17.58
N ILE A 2 -0.86 -17.09 17.98
CA ILE A 2 -1.52 -17.10 19.32
C ILE A 2 -0.53 -16.95 20.47
N ASN A 3 0.59 -17.70 20.45
CA ASN A 3 1.57 -17.65 21.53
C ASN A 3 2.20 -16.25 21.68
N THR A 4 2.54 -15.61 20.56
CA THR A 4 3.11 -14.25 20.53
C THR A 4 2.08 -13.19 20.93
N LEU A 5 0.81 -13.37 20.55
CA LEU A 5 -0.27 -12.46 20.94
C LEU A 5 -0.58 -12.54 22.43
N SER A 6 -0.63 -13.76 22.96
CA SER A 6 -0.89 -14.03 24.37
C SER A 6 0.20 -13.42 25.27
N SER A 7 1.48 -13.57 24.89
CA SER A 7 2.59 -13.00 25.67
C SER A 7 2.61 -11.46 25.64
N MET A 8 2.24 -10.85 24.51
CA MET A 8 2.08 -9.39 24.41
C MET A 8 0.93 -8.88 25.29
N ALA A 9 -0.20 -9.59 25.31
CA ALA A 9 -1.35 -9.21 26.11
C ALA A 9 -1.11 -9.33 27.63
N ALA A 10 -0.20 -10.21 28.03
CA ALA A 10 0.24 -10.41 29.42
C ALA A 10 1.29 -9.38 29.91
N GLY A 11 1.52 -8.28 29.18
CA GLY A 11 2.47 -7.24 29.56
C GLY A 11 3.88 -7.42 28.96
N GLY A 12 4.04 -8.32 28.00
CA GLY A 12 5.27 -8.46 27.22
C GLY A 12 5.54 -7.23 26.32
N LYS A 13 6.79 -7.10 25.88
CA LYS A 13 7.17 -6.07 24.90
C LYS A 13 6.38 -6.25 23.59
N LYS A 14 6.11 -5.15 22.88
CA LYS A 14 5.46 -5.20 21.57
C LYS A 14 6.43 -5.83 20.57
N VAL A 15 6.13 -7.03 20.09
CA VAL A 15 6.97 -7.80 19.15
C VAL A 15 6.22 -7.98 17.83
N PHE A 16 6.97 -8.23 16.75
CA PHE A 16 6.40 -8.58 15.44
C PHE A 16 5.54 -9.85 15.52
N ILE A 17 4.31 -9.79 15.01
CA ILE A 17 3.40 -10.93 14.94
C ILE A 17 3.38 -11.45 13.49
N PRO A 18 3.78 -12.70 13.25
CA PRO A 18 3.96 -13.22 11.90
C PRO A 18 2.65 -13.72 11.28
N TYR A 19 1.67 -12.84 11.09
CA TYR A 19 0.38 -13.18 10.46
C TYR A 19 0.55 -13.72 9.03
N ARG A 20 1.63 -13.34 8.35
CA ARG A 20 1.92 -13.73 6.96
C ARG A 20 2.54 -15.12 6.80
N ASN A 21 2.89 -15.81 7.89
CA ASN A 21 3.46 -17.16 7.79
C ASN A 21 2.46 -18.19 7.27
N SER A 22 1.15 -17.92 7.35
CA SER A 22 0.12 -18.75 6.75
C SER A 22 -0.99 -17.90 6.13
N LYS A 23 -1.65 -18.43 5.11
CA LYS A 23 -2.84 -17.79 4.52
C LYS A 23 -3.96 -17.66 5.56
N LEU A 24 -4.15 -18.69 6.39
CA LEU A 24 -5.17 -18.71 7.44
C LEU A 24 -5.01 -17.55 8.43
N THR A 25 -3.81 -17.39 9.00
CA THR A 25 -3.52 -16.32 9.97
C THR A 25 -3.53 -14.93 9.34
N ARG A 26 -3.34 -14.83 8.02
CA ARG A 26 -3.42 -13.57 7.30
C ARG A 26 -4.87 -13.12 7.11
N VAL A 27 -5.76 -14.04 6.73
CA VAL A 27 -7.19 -13.75 6.61
C VAL A 27 -7.79 -13.45 7.98
N LEU A 28 -7.38 -14.18 9.02
CA LEU A 28 -7.87 -14.01 10.39
C LEU A 28 -7.11 -12.95 11.20
N GLN A 29 -6.31 -12.09 10.56
CA GLN A 29 -5.49 -11.10 11.27
C GLN A 29 -6.36 -10.18 12.14
N GLU A 30 -7.46 -9.67 11.58
CA GLU A 30 -8.41 -8.83 12.33
C GLU A 30 -9.07 -9.60 13.48
N SER A 31 -9.45 -10.86 13.25
CA SER A 31 -10.06 -11.71 14.29
C SER A 31 -9.12 -12.03 15.44
N LEU A 32 -7.82 -12.14 15.19
CA LEU A 32 -6.86 -12.60 16.20
C LEU A 32 -6.20 -11.47 16.99
N GLY A 33 -6.16 -10.23 16.48
CA GLY A 33 -5.51 -9.13 17.19
C GLY A 33 -5.90 -7.74 16.72
N GLY A 34 -6.94 -7.62 15.89
CA GLY A 34 -7.42 -6.36 15.33
C GLY A 34 -8.83 -6.02 15.81
N ASN A 35 -9.60 -5.40 14.92
CA ASN A 35 -10.96 -4.97 15.20
C ASN A 35 -11.96 -6.09 14.90
N ALA A 36 -12.21 -6.94 15.90
CA ALA A 36 -13.22 -7.99 15.81
C ALA A 36 -13.72 -8.43 17.19
N LEU A 37 -14.94 -8.96 17.21
CA LEU A 37 -15.44 -9.78 18.33
C LEU A 37 -15.21 -11.24 17.97
N THR A 38 -14.31 -11.91 18.66
CA THR A 38 -13.89 -13.28 18.31
C THR A 38 -14.18 -14.26 19.44
N THR A 39 -14.82 -15.37 19.07
CA THR A 39 -15.07 -16.52 19.95
C THR A 39 -14.29 -17.73 19.43
N MET A 40 -13.53 -18.39 20.31
CA MET A 40 -12.86 -19.65 20.01
C MET A 40 -13.62 -20.80 20.67
N MET A 41 -13.96 -21.83 19.88
CA MET A 41 -14.54 -23.07 20.39
C MET A 41 -13.48 -24.17 20.37
N ALA A 42 -13.17 -24.74 21.53
CA ALA A 42 -12.26 -25.87 21.66
C ALA A 42 -13.05 -27.18 21.70
N ALA A 43 -13.02 -27.95 20.61
CA ALA A 43 -13.61 -29.28 20.57
C ALA A 43 -12.62 -30.31 21.15
N ILE A 44 -13.03 -31.02 22.18
CA ILE A 44 -12.18 -32.01 22.89
C ILE A 44 -12.86 -33.38 22.95
N SER A 45 -12.05 -34.42 23.07
CA SER A 45 -12.54 -35.79 23.24
C SER A 45 -12.43 -36.20 24.72
N PRO A 46 -13.47 -36.81 25.32
CA PRO A 46 -13.43 -37.30 26.70
C PRO A 46 -12.68 -38.64 26.84
N SER A 47 -12.22 -39.25 25.75
CA SER A 47 -11.51 -40.53 25.81
C SER A 47 -10.13 -40.39 26.45
N LYS A 48 -9.76 -41.35 27.31
CA LYS A 48 -8.43 -41.42 27.94
C LYS A 48 -7.30 -41.53 26.91
N THR A 49 -7.55 -42.19 25.78
CA THR A 49 -6.57 -42.30 24.67
C THR A 49 -6.18 -40.95 24.09
N ASN A 50 -7.09 -39.96 24.16
CA ASN A 50 -6.91 -38.63 23.59
C ASN A 50 -6.57 -37.59 24.67
N SER A 51 -6.21 -38.03 25.87
CA SER A 51 -5.95 -37.14 27.01
C SER A 51 -4.82 -36.14 26.73
N GLU A 52 -3.76 -36.56 26.02
CA GLU A 52 -2.65 -35.70 25.62
C GLU A 52 -3.07 -34.61 24.62
N GLU A 53 -3.84 -34.96 23.60
CA GLU A 53 -4.36 -34.02 22.60
C GLU A 53 -5.39 -33.05 23.20
N THR A 54 -6.25 -33.56 24.08
CA THR A 54 -7.20 -32.73 24.84
C THR A 54 -6.44 -31.71 25.70
N TYR A 55 -5.37 -32.12 26.39
CA TYR A 55 -4.53 -31.22 27.16
C TYR A 55 -3.86 -30.14 26.29
N SER A 56 -3.30 -30.53 25.14
CA SER A 56 -2.71 -29.60 24.17
C SER A 56 -3.72 -28.58 23.64
N THR A 57 -4.94 -29.03 23.32
CA THR A 57 -6.03 -28.17 22.85
C THR A 57 -6.47 -27.18 23.93
N LEU A 58 -6.64 -27.63 25.17
CA LEU A 58 -7.00 -26.77 26.31
C LEU A 58 -5.91 -25.74 26.59
N ASN A 59 -4.63 -26.12 26.55
CA ASN A 59 -3.52 -25.18 26.71
C ASN A 59 -3.48 -24.13 25.60
N TYR A 60 -3.81 -24.51 24.36
CA TYR A 60 -3.91 -23.56 23.26
C TYR A 60 -5.07 -22.57 23.48
N ALA A 61 -6.25 -23.07 23.86
CA ALA A 61 -7.42 -22.25 24.16
C ALA A 61 -7.18 -21.30 25.36
N ALA A 62 -6.50 -21.78 26.41
CA ALA A 62 -6.14 -20.99 27.57
C ALA A 62 -5.22 -19.80 27.19
N ARG A 63 -4.24 -20.01 26.30
CA ARG A 63 -3.40 -18.92 25.78
C ARG A 63 -4.21 -17.93 24.93
N ALA A 64 -5.09 -18.43 24.08
CA ALA A 64 -5.94 -17.59 23.23
C ALA A 64 -6.88 -16.70 24.05
N LYS A 65 -7.37 -17.19 25.20
CA LYS A 65 -8.24 -16.43 26.12
C LYS A 65 -7.62 -15.12 26.62
N PHE A 66 -6.29 -15.04 26.74
CA PHE A 66 -5.61 -13.84 27.23
C PHE A 66 -5.44 -12.75 26.18
N ILE A 67 -5.71 -13.05 24.90
CA ILE A 67 -5.56 -12.08 23.82
C ILE A 67 -6.64 -11.01 23.96
N LYS A 68 -6.21 -9.74 23.98
CA LYS A 68 -7.10 -8.58 24.03
C LYS A 68 -7.39 -8.09 22.62
N LEU A 69 -8.68 -7.96 22.29
CA LEU A 69 -9.16 -7.39 21.03
C LEU A 69 -9.74 -6.00 21.30
N ASN A 70 -9.49 -5.08 20.38
CA ASN A 70 -10.04 -3.73 20.44
C ASN A 70 -11.13 -3.63 19.38
N ALA A 71 -12.34 -4.08 19.74
CA ALA A 71 -13.48 -4.02 18.85
C ALA A 71 -14.12 -2.62 18.86
N SER A 72 -14.24 -2.00 17.69
CA SER A 72 -14.92 -0.73 17.46
C SER A 72 -15.91 -0.87 16.31
N LYS A 73 -17.05 -0.17 16.39
CA LYS A 73 -18.02 -0.13 15.30
C LYS A 73 -17.36 0.54 14.09
N ASN A 74 -17.39 -0.14 12.94
CA ASN A 74 -16.95 0.47 11.68
C ASN A 74 -18.05 1.40 11.19
N GLU A 75 -17.81 2.71 11.24
CA GLU A 75 -18.71 3.70 10.67
C GLU A 75 -18.31 3.91 9.20
N GLU A 76 -19.04 3.29 8.28
CA GLU A 76 -18.73 3.26 6.85
C GLU A 76 -18.63 4.67 6.21
N ALA A 77 -19.37 5.64 6.74
CA ALA A 77 -19.40 7.00 6.23
C ALA A 77 -18.05 7.73 6.35
N GLU A 78 -17.29 7.48 7.42
CA GLU A 78 -15.99 8.15 7.63
C GLU A 78 -14.92 7.60 6.68
N HIS A 79 -14.99 6.31 6.38
CA HIS A 79 -14.05 5.67 5.46
C HIS A 79 -14.29 6.07 4.01
N LEU A 80 -15.55 6.19 3.59
CA LEU A 80 -15.88 6.58 2.22
C LEU A 80 -15.39 8.01 1.91
N SER A 81 -15.65 8.94 2.81
CA SER A 81 -15.22 10.34 2.67
C SER A 81 -13.69 10.46 2.62
N LYS A 82 -12.95 9.74 3.49
CA LYS A 82 -11.48 9.73 3.45
C LYS A 82 -10.94 9.15 2.15
N LEU A 83 -11.57 8.09 1.64
CA LEU A 83 -11.16 7.45 0.40
C LEU A 83 -11.41 8.36 -0.81
N GLU A 84 -12.55 9.06 -0.83
CA GLU A 84 -12.87 10.05 -1.87
C GLU A 84 -11.88 11.22 -1.85
N GLU A 85 -11.54 11.76 -0.67
CA GLU A 85 -10.51 12.79 -0.51
C GLU A 85 -9.14 12.32 -0.98
N GLU A 86 -8.74 11.09 -0.65
CA GLU A 86 -7.46 10.53 -1.06
C GLU A 86 -7.41 10.30 -2.58
N VAL A 87 -8.50 9.81 -3.16
CA VAL A 87 -8.63 9.67 -4.63
C VAL A 87 -8.52 11.02 -5.32
N GLU A 88 -9.18 12.06 -4.81
CA GLU A 88 -9.11 13.40 -5.40
C GLU A 88 -7.71 14.00 -5.29
N MET A 89 -7.06 13.87 -4.13
CA MET A 89 -5.68 14.33 -3.93
C MET A 89 -4.71 13.62 -4.90
N LEU A 90 -4.86 12.31 -5.08
CA LEU A 90 -4.01 11.54 -5.98
C LEU A 90 -4.24 11.92 -7.45
N ARG A 91 -5.49 12.17 -7.84
CA ARG A 91 -5.83 12.67 -9.19
C ARG A 91 -5.23 14.04 -9.46
N ALA A 92 -5.30 14.96 -8.50
CA ALA A 92 -4.69 16.28 -8.63
C ALA A 92 -3.17 16.20 -8.82
N LYS A 93 -2.48 15.37 -8.01
CA LYS A 93 -1.04 15.14 -8.15
C LYS A 93 -0.67 14.53 -9.50
N LEU A 94 -1.49 13.62 -10.02
CA LEU A 94 -1.27 13.03 -11.33
C LEU A 94 -1.42 14.07 -12.45
N ALA A 95 -2.47 14.90 -12.37
CA ALA A 95 -2.71 15.97 -13.34
C ALA A 95 -1.57 17.01 -13.34
N GLU A 96 -1.06 17.39 -12.17
CA GLU A 96 0.09 18.28 -12.04
C GLU A 96 1.36 17.66 -12.65
N ALA A 97 1.62 16.38 -12.37
CA ALA A 97 2.76 15.67 -12.96
C ALA A 97 2.65 15.52 -14.49
N GLU A 98 1.45 15.28 -15.02
CA GLU A 98 1.19 15.22 -16.45
C GLU A 98 1.38 16.61 -17.12
N GLN A 99 0.86 17.68 -16.51
CA GLN A 99 1.05 19.04 -17.02
C GLN A 99 2.52 19.48 -17.00
N ALA A 100 3.25 19.17 -15.92
CA ALA A 100 4.67 19.45 -15.85
C ALA A 100 5.45 18.74 -16.97
N LYS A 101 5.10 17.49 -17.25
CA LYS A 101 5.71 16.71 -18.34
C LYS A 101 5.39 17.31 -19.71
N ILE A 102 4.13 17.69 -19.97
CA ILE A 102 3.71 18.33 -21.22
C ILE A 102 4.43 19.68 -21.42
N HIS A 103 4.57 20.47 -20.35
CA HIS A 103 5.24 21.77 -20.43
C HIS A 103 6.73 21.62 -20.79
N ILE A 104 7.42 20.65 -20.17
CA ILE A 104 8.82 20.34 -20.47
C ILE A 104 8.98 19.87 -21.91
N ASP A 105 8.13 18.95 -22.37
CA ASP A 105 8.17 18.43 -23.74
C ASP A 105 7.91 19.57 -24.75
N THR A 106 6.89 20.40 -24.51
CA THR A 106 6.54 21.53 -25.39
C THR A 106 7.68 22.54 -25.48
N SER A 107 8.26 22.95 -24.35
CA SER A 107 9.41 23.87 -24.32
C SER A 107 10.60 23.34 -25.11
N ARG A 108 10.87 22.04 -25.01
CA ARG A 108 11.96 21.40 -25.75
C ARG A 108 11.73 21.45 -27.26
N TYR A 109 10.51 21.19 -27.72
CA TYR A 109 10.19 21.26 -29.15
C TYR A 109 10.23 22.71 -29.66
N THR A 110 9.78 23.69 -28.89
CA THR A 110 9.84 25.10 -29.30
C THR A 110 11.28 25.58 -29.44
N ASP A 111 12.15 25.23 -28.50
CA ASP A 111 13.57 25.59 -28.57
C ASP A 111 14.25 24.98 -29.82
N GLN A 112 13.93 23.72 -30.14
CA GLN A 112 14.43 23.05 -31.35
C GLN A 112 13.92 23.70 -32.64
N ILE A 113 12.67 24.15 -32.68
CA ILE A 113 12.10 24.84 -33.84
C ILE A 113 12.80 26.18 -34.05
N GLU A 114 12.98 26.98 -33.00
CA GLU A 114 13.66 28.28 -33.11
C GLU A 114 15.13 28.17 -33.53
N GLU A 115 15.83 27.12 -33.07
CA GLU A 115 17.21 26.87 -33.47
C GLU A 115 17.30 26.49 -34.95
N MET A 116 16.37 25.65 -35.42
CA MET A 116 16.29 25.25 -36.82
C MET A 116 15.90 26.41 -37.74
N GLU A 117 14.98 27.28 -37.33
CA GLU A 117 14.61 28.49 -38.07
C GLU A 117 15.80 29.46 -38.22
N ARG A 118 16.58 29.64 -37.13
CA ARG A 118 17.82 30.45 -37.16
C ARG A 118 18.84 29.87 -38.12
N PHE A 119 19.08 28.56 -38.06
CA PHE A 119 20.01 27.88 -38.96
C PHE A 119 19.58 28.01 -40.42
N MET A 120 18.29 27.76 -40.71
CA MET A 120 17.74 27.90 -42.04
C MET A 120 17.95 29.31 -42.59
N LYS A 121 17.64 30.35 -41.80
CA LYS A 121 17.83 31.75 -42.20
C LYS A 121 19.28 32.06 -42.59
N GLN A 122 20.25 31.60 -41.79
CA GLN A 122 21.68 31.77 -42.12
C GLN A 122 22.07 31.06 -43.41
N THR A 123 21.60 29.83 -43.64
CA THR A 123 21.90 29.10 -44.88
C THR A 123 21.29 29.75 -46.13
N TRP A 124 20.12 30.39 -46.01
CA TRP A 124 19.53 31.16 -47.10
C TRP A 124 20.34 32.43 -47.40
N GLU A 125 20.75 33.17 -46.37
CA GLU A 125 21.59 34.38 -46.50
C GLU A 125 22.95 34.06 -47.14
N ASP A 126 23.60 32.96 -46.75
CA ASP A 126 24.87 32.53 -47.36
C ASP A 126 24.70 32.08 -48.81
N LYS A 127 23.62 31.35 -49.14
CA LYS A 127 23.30 31.02 -50.53
C LYS A 127 23.07 32.25 -51.39
N GLU A 128 22.33 33.24 -50.89
CA GLU A 128 22.10 34.51 -51.61
C GLU A 128 23.41 35.23 -51.90
N ARG A 129 24.31 35.30 -50.91
CA ARG A 129 25.65 35.90 -51.06
C ARG A 129 26.51 35.18 -52.09
N ASP A 130 26.41 33.86 -52.18
CA ASP A 130 27.17 33.08 -53.16
C ASP A 130 26.60 33.22 -54.58
N THR A 131 25.28 33.34 -54.76
CA THR A 131 24.70 33.67 -56.08
C THR A 131 25.13 35.05 -56.57
N GLN A 132 25.21 36.05 -55.70
CA GLN A 132 25.66 37.41 -56.08
C GLN A 132 27.15 37.49 -56.45
N LYS A 133 27.98 36.54 -56.01
CA LYS A 133 29.41 36.49 -56.37
C LYS A 133 29.68 35.79 -57.70
N HIS A 134 28.71 35.03 -58.22
CA HIS A 134 28.84 34.27 -59.47
C HIS A 134 28.13 34.95 -60.66
N GLU A 135 27.61 36.16 -60.48
CA GLU A 135 27.24 37.13 -61.53
C GLU A 135 28.37 38.16 -61.75
#